data_AF-A0A853BXV7-F1
#
_entry.id   AF-A0A853BXV7-F1
#
_cell.length_a   1.000
_cell.length_b   1.000
_cell.length_c   1.000
_cell.angle_alpha   90.00
_cell.angle_beta   90.00
_cell.angle_gamma   90.00
#
_symmetry.space_group_name_H-M   'P 1'
#
loop_
_entity.id
_entity.type
_entity.pdbx_description
1 polymer ?
#
loop_
_entity_poly.entity_id
_entity_poly.type
_entity_poly.pdbx_seq_one_letter_code
_entity_poly.pdbx_strand_id
1 'polypeptide(L)'
;MATPPPTVPARHPAGGASEEPTIGRLIKDAQTDFSTLMRKEIQLAKSELKVSVTAGGIGAGLLAAAAFVLVLAVIMLSVAIAYFIHWNGSGLDLHWAFLIVFGFYLLVAGLMVFVAIRKFKKVKAPEKAIEQGREIPRALKGQA
;
A
#
# COMPACT_ATOMS: atom_id res chain seq x y z
N MET A 1 -64.07 -39.39 22.57
CA MET A 1 -63.11 -39.62 23.68
C MET A 1 -62.37 -38.30 23.89
N ALA A 2 -62.55 -37.68 25.05
CA ALA A 2 -62.17 -36.30 25.31
C ALA A 2 -60.65 -36.08 25.30
N THR A 3 -60.22 -34.97 24.68
CA THR A 3 -58.85 -34.45 24.71
C THR A 3 -58.51 -33.87 26.09
N PRO A 4 -57.31 -34.07 26.64
CA PRO A 4 -56.87 -33.39 27.86
C PRO A 4 -56.58 -31.89 27.61
N PRO A 5 -56.80 -31.01 28.61
CA PRO A 5 -56.62 -29.56 28.47
C PRO A 5 -55.14 -29.13 28.46
N PRO A 6 -54.81 -27.97 27.86
CA PRO A 6 -53.46 -27.40 27.92
C PRO A 6 -53.13 -26.86 29.32
N THR A 7 -52.01 -27.30 29.89
CA THR A 7 -51.47 -26.77 31.15
C THR A 7 -50.74 -25.45 30.89
N VAL A 8 -51.33 -24.34 31.30
CA VAL A 8 -50.71 -23.01 31.32
C VAL A 8 -49.76 -22.93 32.52
N PRO A 9 -48.44 -22.74 32.34
CA PRO A 9 -47.57 -22.44 33.47
C PRO A 9 -47.90 -21.06 34.04
N ALA A 10 -48.00 -21.01 35.37
CA ALA A 10 -48.42 -19.88 36.17
C ALA A 10 -47.58 -18.61 35.93
N ARG A 11 -48.25 -17.46 36.01
CA ARG A 11 -47.66 -16.11 36.01
C ARG A 11 -46.47 -16.05 36.96
N HIS A 12 -45.35 -15.53 36.47
CA HIS A 12 -44.31 -14.99 37.35
C HIS A 12 -44.89 -13.78 38.11
N PRO A 13 -44.64 -13.66 39.42
CA PRO A 13 -45.19 -12.60 40.26
C PRO A 13 -44.60 -11.24 39.85
N ALA A 14 -45.48 -10.23 39.83
CA ALA A 14 -45.08 -8.84 39.79
C ALA A 14 -44.17 -8.53 40.99
N GLY A 15 -42.98 -7.98 40.75
CA GLY A 15 -42.01 -7.71 41.80
C GLY A 15 -40.70 -7.11 41.28
N GLY A 16 -40.78 -5.94 40.65
CA GLY A 16 -39.63 -5.13 40.22
C GLY A 16 -40.16 -3.99 39.36
N ALA A 17 -40.12 -2.77 39.90
CA ALA A 17 -40.69 -1.56 39.34
C ALA A 17 -40.58 -1.45 37.80
N SER A 18 -41.69 -1.03 37.20
CA SER A 18 -41.72 -0.40 35.89
C SER A 18 -40.85 0.86 35.90
N GLU A 19 -39.54 0.71 35.69
CA GLU A 19 -38.74 1.78 35.10
C GLU A 19 -39.08 1.79 33.61
N GLU A 20 -39.93 2.73 33.19
CA GLU A 20 -39.85 3.22 31.81
C GLU A 20 -38.38 3.50 31.50
N PRO A 21 -37.87 3.15 30.31
CA PRO A 21 -36.51 3.52 29.95
C PRO A 21 -36.39 5.03 30.07
N THR A 22 -35.71 5.48 31.12
CA THR A 22 -35.46 6.90 31.36
C THR A 22 -34.69 7.42 30.16
N ILE A 23 -35.00 8.64 29.71
CA ILE A 23 -34.31 9.30 28.58
C ILE A 23 -32.77 9.25 28.77
N GLY A 24 -32.29 9.32 30.02
CA GLY A 24 -30.87 9.16 30.36
C GLY A 24 -30.29 7.76 30.09
N ARG A 25 -31.09 6.69 30.20
CA ARG A 25 -30.67 5.31 29.88
C ARG A 25 -30.60 5.10 28.37
N LEU A 26 -31.58 5.59 27.61
CA LEU A 26 -31.58 5.55 26.13
C LEU A 26 -30.38 6.31 25.52
N ILE A 27 -30.04 7.49 26.05
CA ILE A 27 -28.89 8.28 25.58
C ILE A 27 -27.58 7.54 25.90
N LYS A 28 -27.47 6.94 27.09
CA LYS A 28 -26.30 6.16 27.50
C LYS A 28 -26.12 4.90 26.63
N ASP A 29 -27.21 4.23 26.28
CA ASP A 29 -27.20 3.06 25.41
C ASP A 29 -26.81 3.47 23.98
N ALA A 30 -27.39 4.54 23.43
CA ALA A 30 -27.04 5.07 22.10
C ALA A 30 -25.57 5.52 21.99
N GLN A 31 -25.01 6.16 23.03
CA GLN A 31 -23.60 6.52 23.08
C GLN A 31 -22.70 5.27 23.11
N THR A 32 -23.13 4.23 23.81
CA THR A 32 -22.42 2.94 23.90
C THR A 32 -22.44 2.23 22.54
N ASP A 33 -23.57 2.22 21.84
CA ASP A 33 -23.71 1.64 20.51
C ASP A 33 -22.86 2.41 19.49
N PHE A 34 -22.89 3.74 19.52
CA PHE A 34 -22.03 4.57 18.67
C PHE A 34 -20.53 4.32 18.93
N SER A 35 -20.13 4.21 20.21
CA SER A 35 -18.75 3.86 20.57
C SER A 35 -18.37 2.47 20.04
N THR A 36 -19.32 1.54 20.07
CA THR A 36 -19.14 0.17 19.56
C THR A 36 -18.97 0.16 18.05
N LEU A 37 -19.76 0.92 17.30
CA LEU A 37 -19.63 1.05 15.85
C LEU A 37 -18.30 1.69 15.44
N MET A 38 -17.91 2.79 16.09
CA MET A 38 -16.63 3.43 15.83
C MET A 38 -15.44 2.50 16.08
N ARG A 39 -15.48 1.72 17.17
CA ARG A 39 -14.45 0.70 17.44
C ARG A 39 -14.43 -0.39 16.37
N LYS A 40 -15.58 -0.82 15.87
CA LYS A 40 -15.66 -1.81 14.78
C LYS A 40 -15.03 -1.28 13.49
N GLU A 41 -15.30 -0.04 13.10
CA GLU A 41 -14.74 0.50 11.85
C GLU A 41 -13.25 0.76 11.95
N ILE A 42 -12.76 1.16 13.13
CA ILE A 42 -11.32 1.26 13.39
C ILE A 42 -10.68 -0.13 13.36
N GLN A 43 -11.31 -1.15 13.95
CA GLN A 43 -10.80 -2.52 13.92
C GLN A 43 -10.75 -3.08 12.50
N LEU A 44 -11.76 -2.79 11.69
CA LEU A 44 -11.82 -3.19 10.28
C LEU A 44 -10.75 -2.45 9.46
N ALA A 45 -10.68 -1.13 9.56
CA ALA A 45 -9.65 -0.35 8.89
C ALA A 45 -8.24 -0.80 9.31
N LYS A 46 -8.04 -1.14 10.59
CA LYS A 46 -6.76 -1.65 11.10
C LYS A 46 -6.45 -3.04 10.56
N SER A 47 -7.44 -3.92 10.39
CA SER A 47 -7.22 -5.26 9.82
C SER A 47 -6.90 -5.18 8.33
N GLU A 48 -7.62 -4.34 7.58
CA GLU A 48 -7.37 -4.09 6.16
C GLU A 48 -6.00 -3.43 5.94
N LEU A 49 -5.67 -2.40 6.74
CA LEU A 49 -4.37 -1.76 6.70
C LEU A 49 -3.23 -2.72 7.06
N LYS A 50 -3.43 -3.61 8.04
CA LYS A 50 -2.42 -4.62 8.39
C LYS A 50 -2.16 -5.55 7.20
N VAL A 51 -3.21 -6.03 6.55
CA VAL A 51 -3.10 -6.89 5.36
C VAL A 51 -2.38 -6.13 4.23
N SER A 52 -2.75 -4.88 3.97
CA SER A 52 -2.12 -4.08 2.91
C SER A 52 -0.65 -3.78 3.20
N VAL A 53 -0.30 -3.46 4.45
CA VAL A 53 1.09 -3.22 4.86
C VAL A 53 1.92 -4.49 4.81
N THR A 54 1.38 -5.63 5.25
CA THR A 54 2.09 -6.91 5.17
C THR A 54 2.30 -7.34 3.72
N ALA A 55 1.26 -7.30 2.88
CA ALA A 55 1.37 -7.64 1.47
C ALA A 55 2.31 -6.67 0.72
N GLY A 56 2.18 -5.36 0.99
CA GLY A 56 3.07 -4.34 0.44
C GLY A 56 4.52 -4.52 0.89
N GLY A 57 4.74 -4.86 2.16
CA GLY A 57 6.07 -5.12 2.73
C GLY A 57 6.73 -6.37 2.14
N ILE A 58 5.98 -7.47 2.01
CA ILE A 58 6.47 -8.69 1.34
C ILE A 58 6.77 -8.41 -0.13
N GLY A 59 5.88 -7.71 -0.83
CA GLY A 59 6.08 -7.32 -2.22
C GLY A 59 7.33 -6.46 -2.41
N ALA A 60 7.51 -5.44 -1.57
CA ALA A 60 8.70 -4.60 -1.59
C ALA A 60 9.98 -5.38 -1.27
N GLY A 61 9.91 -6.30 -0.28
CA GLY A 61 11.03 -7.18 0.07
C GLY A 61 11.42 -8.11 -1.08
N LEU A 62 10.45 -8.73 -1.75
CA LEU A 62 10.68 -9.58 -2.92
C LEU A 62 11.26 -8.79 -4.09
N LEU A 63 10.75 -7.59 -4.36
CA LEU A 63 11.29 -6.72 -5.41
C LEU A 63 12.73 -6.29 -5.09
N ALA A 64 13.04 -5.97 -3.84
CA ALA A 64 14.40 -5.65 -3.42
C ALA A 64 15.35 -6.85 -3.58
N ALA A 65 14.91 -8.06 -3.18
CA ALA A 65 15.67 -9.29 -3.36
C ALA A 65 15.89 -9.60 -4.85
N ALA A 66 14.85 -9.48 -5.68
CA ALA A 66 14.94 -9.69 -7.12
C ALA A 66 15.89 -8.68 -7.79
N ALA A 67 15.81 -7.40 -7.41
CA ALA A 67 16.73 -6.38 -7.88
C ALA A 67 18.18 -6.68 -7.49
N PHE A 68 18.42 -7.13 -6.26
CA PHE A 68 19.74 -7.56 -5.80
C PHE A 68 20.28 -8.73 -6.62
N VAL A 69 19.47 -9.78 -6.83
CA VAL A 69 19.86 -10.93 -7.65
C VAL A 69 20.14 -10.51 -9.10
N LEU A 70 19.34 -9.60 -9.67
CA LEU A 70 19.60 -9.06 -11.00
C LEU A 70 20.94 -8.31 -11.09
N VAL A 71 21.30 -7.53 -10.07
CA VAL A 71 22.62 -6.88 -10.00
C VAL A 71 23.73 -7.93 -10.04
N LEU A 72 23.63 -9.00 -9.22
CA LEU A 72 24.61 -10.09 -9.23
C LEU A 72 24.68 -10.80 -10.60
N ALA A 73 23.52 -11.06 -11.21
CA ALA A 73 23.42 -11.68 -12.53
C ALA A 73 24.08 -10.82 -13.61
N VAL A 74 23.88 -9.50 -13.58
CA VAL A 74 24.53 -8.56 -14.51
C VAL A 74 26.04 -8.56 -14.33
N ILE A 75 26.56 -8.64 -13.11
CA ILE A 75 28.01 -8.74 -12.86
C ILE A 75 28.56 -10.04 -13.48
N MET A 76 27.92 -11.19 -13.22
CA MET A 76 28.34 -12.46 -13.81
C MET A 76 28.25 -12.48 -15.34
N LEU A 77 27.16 -11.92 -15.89
CA LEU A 77 27.00 -11.76 -17.34
C LEU A 77 28.09 -10.89 -17.94
N SER A 78 28.49 -9.81 -17.27
CA SER A 78 29.56 -8.92 -17.72
C SER A 78 30.90 -9.66 -17.86
N VAL A 79 31.24 -10.46 -16.85
CA VAL A 79 32.44 -11.29 -16.85
C VAL A 79 32.34 -12.34 -17.97
N ALA A 80 31.20 -13.01 -18.11
CA ALA A 80 30.98 -14.01 -19.15
C ALA A 80 31.16 -13.41 -20.56
N ILE A 81 30.60 -12.24 -20.84
CA ILE A 81 30.75 -11.55 -22.13
C ILE A 81 32.22 -11.17 -22.36
N ALA A 82 32.92 -10.66 -21.35
CA ALA A 82 34.33 -10.30 -21.50
C ALA A 82 35.20 -11.52 -21.85
N TYR A 83 35.00 -12.65 -21.16
CA TYR A 83 35.70 -13.90 -21.48
C TYR A 83 35.30 -14.46 -22.85
N PHE A 84 34.05 -14.27 -23.27
CA PHE A 84 33.59 -14.66 -24.59
C PHE A 84 34.27 -13.85 -25.70
N ILE A 85 34.45 -12.53 -25.51
CA ILE A 85 35.19 -11.67 -26.46
C ILE A 85 36.67 -12.05 -26.54
N HIS A 86 37.27 -12.50 -25.42
CA HIS A 86 38.67 -12.93 -25.35
C HIS A 86 38.94 -14.31 -25.97
N TRP A 87 37.90 -15.09 -26.28
CA TRP A 87 37.96 -16.54 -26.48
C TRP A 87 39.02 -17.05 -27.49
N ASN A 88 39.66 -18.17 -27.15
CA ASN A 88 40.47 -19.05 -28.02
C ASN A 88 41.61 -18.38 -28.80
N GLY A 89 42.44 -17.56 -28.12
CA GLY A 89 43.73 -17.07 -28.62
C GLY A 89 43.68 -16.13 -29.84
N SER A 90 42.49 -15.86 -30.35
CA SER A 90 42.20 -14.96 -31.47
C SER A 90 41.29 -13.81 -31.06
N GLY A 91 40.77 -13.85 -29.84
CA GLY A 91 40.01 -12.75 -29.23
C GLY A 91 40.89 -11.59 -28.78
N LEU A 92 40.22 -10.53 -28.33
CA LEU A 92 40.88 -9.34 -27.78
C LEU A 92 41.51 -9.65 -26.42
N ASP A 93 42.54 -8.89 -26.05
CA ASP A 93 43.04 -8.92 -24.67
C ASP A 93 41.92 -8.59 -23.68
N LEU A 94 41.99 -9.23 -22.51
CA LEU A 94 40.92 -9.19 -21.52
C LEU A 94 40.55 -7.75 -21.08
N HIS A 95 41.53 -6.85 -21.01
CA HIS A 95 41.29 -5.45 -20.67
C HIS A 95 40.44 -4.72 -21.72
N TRP A 96 40.66 -4.97 -23.02
CA TRP A 96 39.83 -4.41 -24.10
C TRP A 96 38.43 -5.00 -24.11
N ALA A 97 38.31 -6.30 -23.83
CA ALA A 97 37.01 -6.95 -23.70
C ALA A 97 36.15 -6.30 -22.59
N PHE A 98 36.73 -6.07 -21.40
CA PHE A 98 36.03 -5.38 -20.32
C PHE A 98 35.68 -3.92 -20.66
N LEU A 99 36.56 -3.20 -21.37
CA LEU A 99 36.27 -1.83 -21.82
C LEU A 99 35.09 -1.77 -22.81
N ILE A 100 34.98 -2.76 -23.71
CA ILE A 100 33.83 -2.85 -24.63
C ILE A 100 32.52 -3.08 -23.86
N VAL A 101 32.51 -4.02 -22.91
CA VAL A 101 31.33 -4.30 -22.08
C VAL A 101 30.95 -3.08 -21.24
N PHE A 102 31.93 -2.38 -20.67
CA PHE A 102 31.72 -1.13 -19.95
C PHE A 102 31.14 -0.03 -20.85
N GLY A 103 31.72 0.17 -22.04
CA GLY A 103 31.23 1.12 -23.04
C GLY A 103 29.79 0.82 -23.45
N PHE A 104 29.44 -0.45 -23.64
CA PHE A 104 28.06 -0.87 -23.90
C PHE A 104 27.11 -0.44 -22.78
N TYR A 105 27.47 -0.65 -21.50
CA TYR A 105 26.63 -0.18 -20.40
C TYR A 105 26.51 1.34 -20.32
N LEU A 106 27.56 2.09 -20.64
CA LEU A 106 27.47 3.55 -20.73
C LEU A 106 26.48 3.98 -21.82
N LEU A 107 26.48 3.32 -22.97
CA LEU A 107 25.51 3.59 -24.05
C LEU A 107 24.08 3.30 -23.60
N VAL A 108 23.84 2.15 -22.97
CA VAL A 108 22.51 1.78 -22.45
C VAL A 108 22.05 2.77 -21.38
N ALA A 109 22.91 3.10 -20.41
CA ALA A 109 22.61 4.08 -19.36
C ALA A 109 22.32 5.47 -19.93
N GLY A 110 23.13 5.93 -20.89
CA GLY A 110 22.93 7.18 -21.60
C GLY A 110 21.58 7.22 -22.32
N LEU A 111 21.19 6.13 -22.99
CA LEU A 111 19.89 6.02 -23.65
C LEU A 111 18.72 6.07 -22.64
N MET A 112 18.83 5.35 -21.51
CA MET A 112 17.81 5.40 -20.46
C MET A 112 17.64 6.80 -19.88
N VAL A 113 18.75 7.48 -19.55
CA VAL A 113 18.74 8.87 -19.06
C VAL A 113 18.10 9.80 -20.10
N PHE A 114 18.49 9.66 -21.37
CA PHE A 114 17.92 10.46 -22.45
C PHE A 114 16.40 10.28 -22.59
N VAL A 115 15.93 9.03 -22.57
CA VAL A 115 14.48 8.72 -22.63
C VAL A 115 13.75 9.25 -21.39
N ALA A 116 14.34 9.09 -20.20
CA ALA A 116 13.77 9.60 -18.96
C ALA A 116 13.60 11.12 -18.99
N ILE A 117 14.64 11.87 -19.38
CA ILE A 117 14.59 13.33 -19.53
C ILE A 117 13.51 13.72 -20.55
N ARG A 118 13.42 13.02 -21.68
CA ARG A 118 12.38 13.30 -22.68
C ARG A 118 10.97 13.03 -22.17
N LYS A 119 10.76 11.98 -21.37
CA LYS A 119 9.46 11.70 -20.77
C LYS A 119 9.10 12.73 -19.70
N PHE A 120 10.02 13.07 -18.80
CA PHE A 120 9.76 14.09 -17.77
C PHE A 120 9.47 15.47 -18.38
N LYS A 121 10.19 15.87 -19.43
CA LYS A 121 9.91 17.13 -20.14
C LYS A 121 8.53 17.17 -20.80
N LYS A 122 7.92 16.02 -21.09
CA LYS A 122 6.56 15.93 -21.66
C LYS A 122 5.46 15.96 -20.60
N VAL A 123 5.79 15.67 -19.34
CA VAL A 123 4.82 15.75 -18.24
C VAL A 123 4.71 17.21 -17.81
N LYS A 124 3.64 17.90 -18.24
CA LYS A 124 3.29 19.20 -17.67
C LYS A 124 2.91 18.99 -16.21
N ALA A 125 3.38 19.88 -15.33
CA ALA A 125 2.96 19.86 -13.93
C ALA A 125 1.43 20.00 -13.85
N PRO A 126 0.76 19.37 -12.86
CA PRO A 126 -0.68 19.40 -12.75
C PRO A 126 -1.16 20.81 -12.35
N GLU A 127 -1.37 21.66 -13.36
CA GLU A 127 -1.72 23.09 -13.22
C GLU A 127 -2.92 23.28 -12.30
N LYS A 128 -3.98 22.48 -12.45
CA LYS A 128 -5.18 22.54 -11.61
C LYS A 128 -4.92 22.21 -10.14
N ALA A 129 -4.07 21.21 -9.86
CA ALA A 129 -3.74 20.84 -8.47
C ALA A 129 -2.86 21.90 -7.81
N ILE A 130 -1.97 22.54 -8.59
CA ILE A 130 -1.15 23.66 -8.13
C ILE A 130 -2.02 24.89 -7.86
N GLU A 131 -2.99 25.17 -8.73
CA GLU A 131 -3.93 26.29 -8.57
C GLU A 131 -4.82 26.11 -7.34
N GLN A 132 -5.43 24.93 -7.17
CA GLN A 132 -6.20 24.60 -5.96
C GLN A 132 -5.37 24.70 -4.68
N GLY A 133 -4.12 24.21 -4.69
CA GLY A 133 -3.21 24.34 -3.55
C GLY A 133 -2.83 25.78 -3.21
N ARG A 134 -2.85 26.70 -4.20
CA ARG A 134 -2.57 28.13 -4.02
C ARG A 134 -3.78 28.91 -3.48
N GLU A 135 -4.99 28.42 -3.68
CA GLU A 135 -6.21 29.03 -3.14
C GLU A 135 -6.37 28.78 -1.62
N ILE A 136 -5.88 27.64 -1.13
CA ILE A 136 -5.91 27.28 0.31
C ILE A 136 -5.33 28.38 1.21
N PRO A 137 -4.09 28.88 0.98
CA PRO A 137 -3.55 29.97 1.80
C PRO A 137 -4.24 31.32 1.56
N ARG A 138 -4.84 31.56 0.38
CA ARG A 138 -5.59 32.81 0.10
C ARG A 138 -6.91 32.85 0.86
N ALA A 139 -7.61 31.73 0.96
CA ALA A 139 -8.83 31.60 1.75
C ALA A 139 -8.57 31.80 3.26
N LEU A 140 -7.41 31.36 3.75
CA LEU A 140 -6.97 31.57 5.14
C LEU A 140 -6.46 33.00 5.43
N LYS A 141 -5.95 33.73 4.44
CA LYS A 141 -5.44 35.11 4.62
C LYS A 141 -6.48 36.22 4.43
N GLY A 142 -7.68 35.88 3.95
CA GLY A 142 -8.79 36.82 3.73
C GLY A 142 -9.75 36.99 4.91
N GLN A 143 -9.45 36.40 6.08
CA GLN A 143 -10.27 36.47 7.30
C GLN A 143 -9.57 37.15 8.49
N ALA A 144 -8.50 37.91 8.25
CA ALA A 144 -7.83 38.70 9.29
C ALA A 144 -7.98 40.20 9.02
#